data_AF-A0A940VAI2-F1
#
_entry.id   AF-A0A940VAI2-F1
#
_cell.length_a   1.000
_cell.length_b   1.000
_cell.length_c   1.000
_cell.angle_alpha   90.00
_cell.angle_beta   90.00
_cell.angle_gamma   90.00
#
_symmetry.space_group_name_H-M   'P 1'
#
loop_
_entity.id
_entity.type
_entity.pdbx_description
1 polymer ?
#
loop_
_entity_poly.entity_id
_entity_poly.type
_entity_poly.pdbx_seq_one_letter_code
_entity_poly.pdbx_strand_id
1 'polypeptide(L)' 'MLRILFIGDIVGKPGREAVKRFLKPLQVEHKIDVTIANGENAAAGKGLTKEIADELYNNGIQFL' A
#
# COMPACT_ATOMS: atom_id res chain seq x y z
N MET A 1 -1.89 22.30 2.40
CA MET A 1 -1.92 21.80 1.01
C MET A 1 -1.96 20.28 1.09
N LEU A 2 -2.90 19.64 0.38
CA LEU A 2 -3.07 18.18 0.41
C LEU A 2 -1.86 17.49 -0.24
N ARG A 3 -1.35 16.43 0.38
CA ARG A 3 -0.25 15.60 -0.12
C ARG A 3 -0.71 14.17 -0.33
N ILE A 4 -0.56 13.68 -1.55
CA ILE A 4 -0.97 12.33 -1.96
C ILE A 4 0.28 11.51 -2.27
N LEU A 5 0.39 10.32 -1.69
CA LEU A 5 1.36 9.30 -2.07
C LEU A 5 0.70 8.26 -2.97
N PHE A 6 1.28 8.03 -4.13
CA PHE A 6 0.88 6.94 -5.01
C PHE A 6 1.96 5.86 -4.98
N ILE A 7 1.59 4.64 -4.59
CA ILE A 7 2.45 3.47 -4.63
C ILE A 7 2.16 2.74 -5.94
N GLY A 8 3.22 2.37 -6.66
CA GLY A 8 3.10 1.50 -7.82
C GLY A 8 2.61 0.10 -7.44
N ASP A 9 2.76 -0.83 -8.38
CA ASP A 9 2.21 -2.16 -8.24
C ASP A 9 2.82 -2.95 -7.07
N ILE A 10 1.97 -3.44 -6.16
CA ILE A 10 2.37 -4.24 -5.00
C ILE A 10 2.41 -5.71 -5.43
N VAL A 11 3.62 -6.25 -5.61
CA VAL A 11 3.80 -7.61 -6.14
C VAL A 11 4.07 -8.63 -5.03
N GLY A 12 3.11 -9.53 -4.81
CA GLY A 12 3.24 -10.69 -3.92
C GLY A 12 3.63 -10.36 -2.47
N LYS A 13 4.11 -11.37 -1.73
CA LYS A 13 4.55 -11.19 -0.34
C LYS A 13 5.65 -10.12 -0.19
N PRO A 14 6.68 -10.04 -1.05
CA PRO A 14 7.72 -9.02 -0.90
C PRO A 14 7.18 -7.59 -0.96
N GLY A 15 6.24 -7.31 -1.88
CA GLY A 15 5.60 -6.00 -1.98
C GLY A 15 4.81 -5.64 -0.72
N ARG A 16 4.03 -6.59 -0.18
CA ARG A 16 3.24 -6.36 1.05
C ARG A 16 4.12 -6.11 2.28
N GLU A 17 5.21 -6.85 2.42
CA GLU A 17 6.18 -6.62 3.50
C GLU A 17 6.89 -5.25 3.35
N ALA A 18 7.15 -4.81 2.12
CA ALA A 18 7.68 -3.47 1.88
C ALA A 18 6.70 -2.38 2.33
N VAL A 19 5.41 -2.52 1.99
CA VAL A 19 4.36 -1.59 2.46
C VAL A 19 4.34 -1.55 4.00
N LYS A 20 4.26 -2.71 4.64
CA LYS A 20 4.23 -2.83 6.11
C LYS A 20 5.43 -2.17 6.79
N ARG A 21 6.62 -2.28 6.19
CA ARG A 21 7.86 -1.75 6.77
C ARG A 21 8.06 -0.25 6.51
N PHE A 22 7.73 0.22 5.32
CA PHE A 22 8.18 1.55 4.85
C PHE A 22 7.08 2.60 4.75
N LEU A 23 5.80 2.20 4.64
CA LEU A 23 4.74 3.16 4.38
C LEU A 23 4.57 4.19 5.51
N LYS A 24 4.46 3.71 6.76
CA LYS A 24 4.20 4.62 7.89
C LYS A 24 5.32 5.66 8.10
N PRO A 25 6.61 5.30 8.07
CA PRO A 25 7.70 6.27 8.11
C PRO A 25 7.60 7.32 6.99
N LEU A 26 7.36 6.90 5.74
CA LEU A 26 7.24 7.81 4.59
C LEU A 26 6.05 8.77 4.74
N GLN A 27 4.91 8.28 5.23
CA GLN A 27 3.75 9.12 5.49
C GLN A 27 4.06 10.22 6.51
N VAL A 28 4.80 9.90 7.58
CA VAL A 28 5.20 10.86 8.62
C VAL A 28 6.21 11.87 8.07
N GLU A 29 7.27 11.39 7.41
CA GLU A 29 8.35 12.21 6.88
C GLU A 29 7.83 13.26 5.88
N HIS A 30 6.98 12.83 4.95
CA HIS A 30 6.48 13.69 3.88
C HIS A 30 5.15 14.37 4.19
N LYS A 31 4.57 14.13 5.38
CA LYS A 31 3.27 14.64 5.82
C LYS A 31 2.16 14.28 4.82
N ILE A 32 2.09 12.99 4.45
CA ILE A 32 1.12 12.46 3.49
C ILE A 32 -0.26 12.40 4.13
N ASP A 33 -1.27 12.93 3.43
CA ASP A 33 -2.67 12.93 3.87
C ASP A 33 -3.45 11.74 3.31
N VAL A 34 -3.13 11.31 2.07
CA VAL A 34 -3.80 10.20 1.37
C VAL A 34 -2.77 9.33 0.67
N THR A 35 -2.91 8.01 0.82
CA THR A 35 -2.13 6.99 0.13
C THR A 35 -3.02 6.12 -0.75
N ILE A 36 -2.64 6.04 -2.02
CA ILE A 36 -3.26 5.20 -3.05
C ILE A 36 -2.21 4.19 -3.50
N ALA A 37 -2.61 2.95 -3.78
CA ALA A 37 -1.69 1.94 -4.31
C ALA A 37 -2.36 1.09 -5.40
N ASN A 38 -1.59 0.53 -6.33
CA ASN A 38 -2.08 -0.53 -7.20
C ASN A 38 -1.84 -1.90 -6.53
N GLY A 39 -2.91 -2.65 -6.30
CA GLY A 39 -2.87 -3.98 -5.69
C GLY A 39 -3.02 -5.15 -6.66
N GLU A 40 -3.01 -4.95 -7.99
CA GLU A 40 -3.40 -5.97 -8.97
C GLU A 40 -2.54 -7.24 -8.93
N ASN A 41 -1.31 -7.18 -8.41
CA ASN A 41 -0.41 -8.33 -8.30
C ASN A 41 -0.10 -8.74 -6.84
N ALA A 42 -0.89 -8.29 -5.88
CA ALA A 42 -0.62 -8.50 -4.46
C ALA A 42 -0.81 -9.96 -4.01
N ALA A 43 -1.71 -10.72 -4.64
CA ALA A 43 -1.96 -12.14 -4.37
C ALA A 43 -1.01 -13.02 -5.19
N ALA A 44 0.14 -13.37 -4.61
CA ALA A 44 1.13 -14.27 -5.24
C ALA A 44 1.54 -13.88 -6.68
N GLY A 45 1.51 -12.58 -7.02
CA GLY A 45 1.90 -12.07 -8.33
C GLY A 45 0.76 -11.94 -9.35
N LYS A 46 -0.49 -12.25 -8.98
CA LYS A 46 -1.68 -11.95 -9.81
C LYS A 46 -2.97 -11.92 -8.98
N GLY A 47 -3.71 -10.83 -9.12
CA GLY A 47 -4.97 -10.56 -8.42
C GLY A 47 -4.78 -9.98 -7.02
N LEU A 48 -5.93 -9.73 -6.38
CA LEU A 48 -6.06 -9.21 -5.03
C LEU A 48 -7.16 -9.99 -4.31
N THR A 49 -6.86 -10.62 -3.17
CA THR A 49 -7.88 -11.23 -2.32
C THR A 49 -8.39 -10.21 -1.31
N LYS A 50 -9.58 -10.45 -0.74
CA LYS A 50 -10.15 -9.56 0.29
C LYS A 50 -9.23 -9.45 1.49
N GLU A 51 -8.66 -10.57 1.94
CA GLU A 51 -7.78 -10.63 3.11
C GLU A 51 -6.51 -9.80 2.89
N ILE A 52 -5.98 -9.80 1.65
CA ILE A 52 -4.82 -8.99 1.29
C ILE A 52 -5.19 -7.52 1.16
N ALA A 53 -6.37 -7.19 0.62
CA ALA A 53 -6.85 -5.81 0.59
C ALA A 53 -6.99 -5.25 2.01
N ASP A 54 -7.61 -6.01 2.91
CA ASP A 54 -7.76 -5.66 4.32
C ASP A 54 -6.39 -5.50 5.01
N GLU A 55 -5.42 -6.38 4.72
CA GLU A 55 -4.03 -6.24 5.17
C GLU A 55 -3.45 -4.88 4.74
N LEU A 56 -3.57 -4.53 3.46
CA LEU A 56 -3.01 -3.30 2.90
C LEU A 56 -3.70 -2.03 3.45
N TYR A 57 -5.02 -2.05 3.59
CA TYR A 57 -5.76 -0.95 4.23
C TYR A 57 -5.33 -0.75 5.69
N ASN A 58 -5.18 -1.83 6.45
CA ASN A 58 -4.72 -1.77 7.83
C ASN A 58 -3.28 -1.23 7.98
N ASN A 59 -2.46 -1.32 6.93
CA ASN A 59 -1.12 -0.72 6.90
C ASN A 59 -1.11 0.78 6.54
N GLY A 60 -2.28 1.37 6.27
CA GLY A 60 -2.41 2.82 6.07
C GLY A 60 -2.58 3.25 4.62
N ILE A 61 -2.92 2.33 3.70
CA ILE A 61 -3.42 2.66 2.36
C ILE A 61 -4.92 3.00 2.48
N GLN A 62 -5.40 4.01 1.74
CA GLN A 62 -6.84 4.38 1.72
C GLN A 62 -7.56 3.86 0.47
N PHE A 63 -6.84 3.71 -0.64
CA PHE A 63 -7.40 3.25 -1.92
C PHE A 63 -6.46 2.23 -2.57
N LEU A 64 -7.03 1.13 -3.07
CA LEU A 64 -6.35 0.04 -3.78
C LEU A 64 -6.91 -0.11 -5.20
#